data_AF-A0A967TZW5-F1
#
_entry.id   AF-A0A967TZW5-F1
#
_cell.length_a   1.000
_cell.length_b   1.000
_cell.length_c   1.000
_cell.angle_alpha   90.00
_cell.angle_beta   90.00
_cell.angle_gamma   90.00
#
_symmetry.space_group_name_H-M   'P 1'
#
loop_
_entity.id
_entity.type
_entity.pdbx_description
1 polymer ?
#
loop_
_entity_poly.entity_id
_entity_poly.type
_entity_poly.pdbx_seq_one_letter_code
_entity_poly.pdbx_strand_id
1 'polypeptide(L)'
;LRMKLLVVGSDFALGRGREADAKALEVIGHEMGFAVEEVPLLAVSDEKVGSSATRLALARGDMETVASLLGRPFSLRGPIVRGAERGKSLGFPTANIA
;
A
#
# COMPACT_ATOMS: atom_id res chain seq x y z
N LEU A 1 -17.49 -3.62 15.35
CA LEU A 1 -16.32 -4.34 15.96
C LEU A 1 -16.41 -4.21 17.48
N ARG A 2 -16.08 -5.25 18.26
CA ARG A 2 -15.87 -5.14 19.72
C ARG A 2 -14.39 -4.89 19.99
N MET A 3 -13.92 -3.72 19.59
CA MET A 3 -12.50 -3.39 19.51
C MET A 3 -11.86 -3.39 20.91
N LYS A 4 -10.65 -3.92 21.01
CA LYS A 4 -9.82 -3.91 22.24
C LYS A 4 -8.50 -3.18 22.06
N LEU A 5 -7.98 -3.17 20.83
CA LEU A 5 -6.76 -2.49 20.45
C LEU A 5 -6.94 -1.92 19.04
N LEU A 6 -6.48 -0.70 18.85
CA LEU A 6 -6.37 -0.03 17.56
C LEU A 6 -4.88 0.25 17.30
N VAL A 7 -4.31 -0.38 16.28
CA VAL A 7 -2.90 -0.18 15.89
C VAL A 7 -2.86 0.73 14.66
N VAL A 8 -2.11 1.82 14.72
CA VAL A 8 -2.08 2.85 13.67
C VAL A 8 -0.67 3.33 13.38
N GLY A 9 -0.40 3.73 12.15
CA GLY A 9 0.87 4.38 11.80
C GLY A 9 0.93 5.82 12.34
N SER A 10 2.12 6.36 12.51
CA SER A 10 2.32 7.71 13.06
C SER A 10 1.76 8.87 12.21
N ASP A 11 1.35 8.62 10.96
CA ASP A 11 0.68 9.59 10.09
C ASP A 11 -0.85 9.38 9.99
N PHE A 12 -1.39 8.49 10.80
CA PHE A 12 -2.81 8.18 10.82
C PHE A 12 -3.63 9.29 11.48
N ALA A 13 -4.74 9.63 10.84
CA ALA A 13 -5.77 10.47 11.43
C ALA A 13 -7.12 10.19 10.74
N LEU A 14 -8.21 10.36 11.48
CA LEU A 14 -9.58 10.18 10.98
C LEU A 14 -10.49 11.35 11.39
N GLY A 15 -11.77 11.29 10.99
CA GLY A 15 -12.73 12.36 11.24
C GLY A 15 -12.68 13.47 10.19
N ARG A 16 -13.66 14.39 10.26
CA ARG A 16 -13.71 15.57 9.39
C ARG A 16 -12.42 16.36 9.60
N GLY A 17 -11.77 16.77 8.51
CA GLY A 17 -10.54 17.57 8.60
C GLY A 17 -9.32 16.85 9.20
N ARG A 18 -9.33 15.51 9.36
CA ARG A 18 -8.26 14.75 10.04
C ARG A 18 -8.05 15.16 11.50
N GLU A 19 -9.11 15.58 12.18
CA GLU A 19 -9.07 16.09 13.56
C GLU A 19 -8.76 15.02 14.62
N ALA A 20 -8.99 13.73 14.32
CA ALA A 20 -8.70 12.64 15.24
C ALA A 20 -7.37 11.98 14.88
N ASP A 21 -6.27 12.56 15.37
CA ASP A 21 -4.92 11.99 15.36
C ASP A 21 -4.73 10.95 16.49
N ALA A 22 -3.52 10.39 16.61
CA ALA A 22 -3.22 9.36 17.62
C ALA A 22 -3.58 9.79 19.05
N LYS A 23 -3.32 11.04 19.43
CA LYS A 23 -3.63 11.57 20.78
C LYS A 23 -5.13 11.67 21.00
N ALA A 24 -5.87 12.20 20.02
CA ALA A 24 -7.32 12.24 20.11
C ALA A 24 -7.92 10.83 20.20
N LEU A 25 -7.34 9.86 19.48
CA LEU A 25 -7.78 8.47 19.51
C LEU A 25 -7.47 7.77 20.83
N GLU A 26 -6.39 8.11 21.53
CA GLU A 26 -6.12 7.60 22.88
C GLU A 26 -7.22 8.01 23.87
N VAL A 27 -7.67 9.27 23.82
CA VAL A 27 -8.77 9.76 24.67
C VAL A 27 -10.06 9.01 24.36
N ILE A 28 -10.41 8.93 23.07
CA ILE A 28 -11.60 8.20 22.62
C ILE A 28 -11.50 6.72 23.02
N GLY A 29 -10.33 6.10 22.87
CA GLY A 29 -10.07 4.72 23.24
C GLY A 29 -10.30 4.47 24.72
N HIS A 30 -9.81 5.36 25.58
CA HIS A 30 -10.04 5.30 27.01
C HIS A 30 -11.55 5.37 27.35
N GLU A 31 -12.30 6.29 26.75
CA GLU A 31 -13.75 6.41 26.96
C GLU A 31 -14.55 5.20 26.44
N MET A 32 -14.09 4.60 25.33
CA MET A 32 -14.79 3.50 24.65
C MET A 32 -14.29 2.11 25.05
N GLY A 33 -13.24 2.01 25.87
CA GLY A 33 -12.70 0.75 26.39
C GLY A 33 -11.80 -0.02 25.41
N PHE A 34 -11.01 0.68 24.59
CA PHE A 34 -9.96 0.10 23.74
C PHE A 34 -8.63 0.86 23.87
N ALA A 35 -7.52 0.15 23.74
CA ALA A 35 -6.19 0.76 23.70
C ALA A 35 -5.83 1.24 22.30
N VAL A 36 -4.93 2.22 22.20
CA VAL A 36 -4.33 2.66 20.94
C VAL A 36 -2.83 2.39 21.00
N GLU A 37 -2.28 1.87 19.92
CA GLU A 37 -0.84 1.65 19.75
C GLU A 37 -0.39 2.31 18.45
N GLU A 38 0.54 3.26 18.57
CA GLU A 38 1.15 3.92 17.43
C GLU A 38 2.43 3.18 17.01
N VAL A 39 2.51 2.82 15.73
CA VAL A 39 3.71 2.21 15.14
C VAL A 39 4.46 3.22 14.28
N PRO A 40 5.79 3.32 14.43
CA PRO A 40 6.59 4.22 13.62
C PRO A 40 6.57 3.78 12.15
N LEU A 41 6.60 4.76 11.26
CA LEU A 41 6.67 4.52 9.83
C LEU A 41 8.01 3.87 9.47
N LEU A 42 7.95 2.85 8.61
CA LEU A 42 9.13 2.18 8.08
C LEU A 42 9.81 3.05 7.01
N ALA A 43 11.14 3.02 6.99
CA ALA A 43 11.95 3.57 5.91
C ALA A 43 12.88 2.48 5.37
N VAL A 44 13.09 2.48 4.05
CA VAL A 44 14.04 1.62 3.36
C VAL A 44 14.93 2.51 2.51
N SER A 45 16.25 2.41 2.69
CA SER A 45 17.23 3.26 1.99
C SER A 45 16.88 4.76 2.07
N ASP A 46 16.52 5.22 3.28
CA ASP A 46 16.09 6.60 3.60
C ASP A 46 14.79 7.08 2.93
N GLU A 47 14.12 6.23 2.14
CA GLU A 47 12.81 6.51 1.59
C GLU A 47 11.71 5.97 2.51
N LYS A 48 10.75 6.83 2.87
CA LYS A 48 9.57 6.42 3.63
C LYS A 48 8.79 5.37 2.82
N VAL A 49 8.64 4.18 3.40
CA VAL A 49 7.80 3.14 2.82
C VAL A 49 6.36 3.60 2.86
N GLY A 50 5.74 3.70 1.69
CA GLY A 50 4.35 4.10 1.59
C GLY A 50 3.84 4.14 0.16
N SER A 51 2.52 4.14 0.02
CA SER A 51 1.88 4.00 -1.29
C SER A 51 2.22 5.12 -2.27
N SER A 52 2.51 6.33 -1.79
CA SER A 52 2.92 7.45 -2.65
C SER A 52 4.30 7.23 -3.27
N ALA A 53 5.28 6.79 -2.48
CA ALA A 53 6.61 6.41 -2.95
C ALA A 53 6.53 5.25 -3.96
N THR A 54 5.79 4.19 -3.62
CA THR A 54 5.60 3.04 -4.52
C THR A 54 4.96 3.43 -5.85
N ARG A 55 3.94 4.29 -5.85
CA ARG A 55 3.30 4.78 -7.09
C ARG A 55 4.24 5.65 -7.92
N LEU A 56 5.08 6.46 -7.29
CA LEU A 56 6.07 7.28 -7.99
C LEU A 56 7.13 6.40 -8.67
N ALA A 57 7.64 5.39 -7.97
CA ALA A 57 8.59 4.43 -8.53
C ALA A 57 7.97 3.63 -9.69
N LEU A 58 6.72 3.15 -9.54
CA LEU A 58 5.95 2.51 -10.63
C LEU A 58 5.82 3.42 -11.86
N ALA A 59 5.46 4.70 -11.66
CA ALA A 59 5.30 5.66 -12.75
C ALA A 59 6.62 5.93 -13.50
N ARG A 60 7.76 5.78 -12.83
CA ARG A 60 9.11 5.91 -13.42
C ARG A 60 9.63 4.62 -14.06
N GLY A 61 8.94 3.49 -13.87
CA GLY A 61 9.41 2.17 -14.30
C GLY A 61 10.56 1.61 -13.44
N ASP A 62 10.82 2.20 -12.27
CA ASP A 62 11.86 1.75 -11.34
C ASP A 62 11.38 0.54 -10.53
N MET A 63 11.45 -0.64 -11.15
CA MET A 63 10.92 -1.87 -10.58
C MET A 63 11.75 -2.44 -9.42
N GLU A 64 13.02 -2.06 -9.32
CA GLU A 64 13.90 -2.46 -8.21
C GLU A 64 13.47 -1.76 -6.93
N THR A 65 13.28 -0.43 -6.98
CA THR A 65 12.73 0.34 -5.87
C THR A 65 11.33 -0.13 -5.50
N VAL A 66 10.46 -0.43 -6.48
CA VAL A 66 9.13 -0.98 -6.20
C VAL A 66 9.20 -2.29 -5.42
N ALA A 67 10.06 -3.23 -5.83
CA ALA A 67 10.20 -4.51 -5.16
C ALA A 67 10.75 -4.35 -3.73
N SER A 68 11.71 -3.45 -3.54
CA SER A 68 12.27 -3.10 -2.23
C SER A 68 11.21 -2.54 -1.28
N LEU A 69 10.42 -1.55 -1.74
CA LEU A 69 9.36 -0.92 -0.94
C LEU A 69 8.21 -1.89 -0.62
N LEU A 70 7.88 -2.82 -1.52
CA LEU A 70 6.81 -3.80 -1.32
C LEU A 70 7.25 -5.03 -0.51
N GLY A 71 8.55 -5.25 -0.34
CA GLY A 71 9.13 -6.49 0.20
C GLY A 71 8.86 -7.73 -0.68
N ARG A 72 8.43 -7.53 -1.94
CA ARG A 72 8.14 -8.59 -2.92
C ARG A 72 8.08 -8.02 -4.34
N PRO A 73 8.23 -8.84 -5.39
CA PRO A 73 7.97 -8.42 -6.75
C PRO A 73 6.56 -7.86 -6.94
N PHE A 74 6.43 -6.78 -7.70
CA PHE A 74 5.13 -6.24 -8.10
C PHE A 74 4.38 -7.23 -8.98
N SER A 75 3.07 -7.33 -8.79
CA SER A 75 2.21 -8.26 -9.52
C SER A 75 0.90 -7.59 -9.92
N LEU A 76 0.42 -7.91 -11.12
CA LEU A 76 -0.89 -7.52 -11.62
C LEU A 76 -1.73 -8.78 -11.85
N ARG A 77 -3.06 -8.62 -11.77
CA ARG A 77 -4.01 -9.70 -12.06
C ARG A 77 -5.11 -9.15 -12.97
N GLY A 78 -5.41 -9.90 -14.02
CA GLY A 78 -6.52 -9.63 -14.92
C GLY A 78 -6.81 -10.86 -15.80
N PRO A 79 -7.97 -10.91 -16.48
CA PRO A 79 -8.26 -11.99 -17.42
C PRO A 79 -7.32 -11.94 -18.63
N ILE A 80 -7.05 -13.10 -19.21
CA ILE A 80 -6.39 -13.16 -20.52
C ILE A 80 -7.42 -12.77 -21.58
N VAL A 81 -7.08 -11.77 -22.37
CA VAL A 81 -7.93 -11.28 -23.46
C VAL A 81 -7.27 -11.48 -24.81
N ARG A 82 -8.09 -11.49 -25.85
CA ARG A 82 -7.61 -11.52 -27.23
C ARG A 82 -6.98 -10.17 -27.58
N GLY A 83 -5.73 -10.19 -28.02
CA GLY A 83 -4.97 -9.00 -28.45
C GLY A 83 -4.55 -9.09 -29.91
N ALA A 84 -3.45 -8.42 -30.26
CA ALA A 84 -2.95 -8.36 -31.64
C ALA A 84 -2.31 -9.65 -32.17
N GLU A 85 -2.24 -10.72 -31.36
CA GLU A 85 -1.70 -12.06 -31.71
C GLU A 85 -0.28 -12.08 -32.33
N ARG A 86 0.50 -11.01 -32.22
CA ARG A 86 1.86 -10.87 -32.82
C ARG A 86 2.87 -11.93 -32.34
N GLY A 87 2.67 -12.50 -31.15
CA GLY A 87 3.51 -13.60 -30.66
C GLY A 87 3.46 -14.83 -31.55
N LYS A 88 2.29 -15.11 -32.16
CA LYS A 88 2.08 -16.28 -33.03
C LYS A 88 2.98 -16.26 -34.26
N SER A 89 3.13 -15.11 -34.91
CA SER A 89 4.03 -14.96 -36.07
C SER A 89 5.51 -15.06 -35.70
N LEU A 90 5.86 -14.77 -34.44
CA LEU A 90 7.22 -14.88 -33.92
C LEU A 90 7.51 -16.25 -33.28
N GLY A 91 6.53 -17.15 -33.21
CA GLY A 91 6.67 -18.46 -32.57
C GLY A 91 6.61 -18.45 -31.04
N PHE A 92 6.21 -17.33 -30.42
CA PHE A 92 6.14 -17.19 -28.96
C PHE A 92 4.69 -17.07 -28.47
N PRO A 93 4.24 -17.92 -27.54
CA PRO A 93 2.95 -17.73 -26.89
C PRO A 93 2.98 -16.47 -26.02
N THR A 94 1.96 -15.62 -26.13
CA THR A 94 1.83 -14.39 -25.33
C THR A 94 0.44 -14.30 -24.70
N ALA A 95 0.35 -13.60 -23.57
CA ALA A 95 -0.91 -13.26 -22.90
C ALA A 95 -1.09 -11.75 -22.90
N ASN A 96 -2.27 -11.27 -23.30
CA ASN A 96 -2.66 -9.87 -23.17
C ASN A 96 -3.60 -9.77 -21.96
N ILE A 97 -3.38 -8.79 -21.09
CA ILE A 97 -4.13 -8.59 -19.84
C ILE A 97 -4.83 -7.22 -19.94
N ALA A 98 -6.11 -7.18 -19.55
CA ALA A 98 -6.94 -5.96 -19.50
C ALA A 98 -7.34 -5.62 -18.06
#